data_AF-A0A7D5SMY0-F1
#
_entry.id   AF-A0A7D5SMY0-F1
#
_cell.length_a   1.000
_cell.length_b   1.000
_cell.length_c   1.000
_cell.angle_alpha   90.00
_cell.angle_beta   90.00
_cell.angle_gamma   90.00
#
_symmetry.space_group_name_H-M   'P 1'
#
loop_
_entity.id
_entity.type
_entity.pdbx_description
1 polymer ?
#
loop_
_entity_poly.entity_id
_entity_poly.type
_entity_poly.pdbx_seq_one_letter_code
_entity_poly.pdbx_strand_id
1 'polypeptide(L)'
;MLCPQCDMLVALPPLAFGTRALCPRCKTTLSTRWEEPRKQPIGYALGALFMLLLANIFPFINMRVAGFSNEIRLFQIPQVLVADDYASLATLFMVLVQLIPAFCMLAIILLCAKVRMPLVLKEWIAKMLFQFKIWCMVEIFLAGVLVSFVKLMAYGDIGIGNSFVPYCLYCLLQVRALQCIDRRWLWQDIEPAPHLDRSLKVGRTGMCQGMRSCHCCTAILPADQTHCPRCHSTGYVRRRHSLQWTLALLLTSFILYIPANMLPIMVTEALGSKINSTIMAGVILLWGEGSYPVAMVIFVASIMVPSLKMLAICWLCWDANGKGKKRADSERMHLIYDVVEFVGRWSMIDVFVIAVLSTLVRMGQLMNIYPDTGAVLFALVVILTMFAAMTFDPRLTWDCGNETIKKEPKGDGK
;
A
#
# COMPACT_ATOMS: atom_id res chain seq x y z
N MET A 1 -4.46 21.70 13.24
CA MET A 1 -4.09 20.83 12.11
C MET A 1 -5.31 20.61 11.26
N LEU A 2 -5.14 20.55 9.93
CA LEU A 2 -6.23 20.17 9.03
C LEU A 2 -6.21 18.66 8.81
N CYS A 3 -7.37 18.00 8.96
CA CYS A 3 -7.48 16.57 8.70
C CYS A 3 -7.20 16.29 7.21
N PRO A 4 -6.31 15.34 6.87
CA PRO A 4 -6.01 15.01 5.48
C PRO A 4 -7.20 14.36 4.73
N GLN A 5 -8.16 13.77 5.45
CA GLN A 5 -9.28 13.02 4.88
C GLN A 5 -10.57 13.84 4.75
N CYS A 6 -10.95 14.62 5.77
CA CYS A 6 -12.22 15.37 5.80
C CYS A 6 -12.05 16.90 5.84
N ASP A 7 -10.80 17.40 5.77
CA ASP A 7 -10.43 18.82 5.75
C ASP A 7 -10.83 19.64 6.98
N MET A 8 -11.37 19.02 8.04
CA MET A 8 -11.75 19.70 9.27
C MET A 8 -10.51 20.21 10.03
N LEU A 9 -10.57 21.46 10.48
CA LEU A 9 -9.55 22.03 11.36
C LEU A 9 -9.77 21.57 12.80
N VAL A 10 -8.77 20.87 13.34
CA VAL A 10 -8.77 20.33 14.70
C VAL A 10 -7.61 20.94 15.49
N ALA A 11 -7.91 21.46 16.69
CA ALA A 11 -6.89 21.80 17.67
C ALA A 11 -6.38 20.51 18.33
N LEU A 12 -5.07 20.30 18.29
CA LEU A 12 -4.47 19.12 18.91
C LEU A 12 -4.10 19.46 20.36
N PRO A 13 -4.62 18.72 21.35
CA PRO A 13 -4.15 18.85 22.72
C PRO A 13 -2.69 18.38 22.82
N PRO A 14 -1.95 18.79 23.87
CA PRO A 14 -0.65 18.18 24.16
C PRO A 14 -0.85 16.68 24.40
N LEU A 15 -0.29 15.86 23.51
CA LEU A 15 -0.42 14.40 23.59
C LEU A 15 0.53 13.85 24.66
N ALA A 16 0.04 12.96 25.52
CA ALA A 16 0.90 12.16 26.40
C ALA A 16 1.60 11.06 25.60
N PHE A 17 2.68 10.49 26.15
CA PHE A 17 3.36 9.36 25.53
C PHE A 17 2.42 8.16 25.39
N GLY A 18 2.49 7.45 24.26
CA GLY A 18 1.63 6.31 23.93
C GLY A 18 0.22 6.68 23.47
N THR A 19 -0.13 7.98 23.37
CA THR A 19 -1.46 8.41 22.95
C THR A 19 -1.54 8.79 21.47
N ARG A 20 -2.73 8.65 20.88
CA ARG A 20 -3.04 9.03 19.50
C ARG A 20 -4.19 10.03 19.45
N ALA A 21 -4.10 11.00 18.55
CA ALA A 21 -5.17 11.94 18.25
C ALA A 21 -6.02 11.43 17.09
N LEU A 22 -7.34 11.43 17.26
CA LEU A 22 -8.32 11.07 16.22
C LEU A 22 -9.09 12.32 15.78
N CYS A 23 -9.46 12.36 14.49
CA CYS A 23 -10.38 13.38 14.00
C CYS A 23 -11.79 13.14 14.55
N PRO A 24 -12.49 14.14 15.12
CA PRO A 24 -13.84 13.94 15.64
C PRO A 24 -14.89 13.67 14.56
N ARG A 25 -14.62 14.03 13.29
CA ARG A 25 -15.56 13.85 12.16
C ARG A 25 -15.39 12.50 11.45
N CYS A 26 -14.18 12.19 10.97
CA CYS A 26 -13.92 10.98 10.19
C CYS A 26 -13.16 9.89 10.96
N LYS A 27 -12.80 10.12 12.23
CA LYS A 27 -12.06 9.19 13.09
C LYS A 27 -10.66 8.79 12.57
N THR A 28 -10.16 9.41 11.51
CA THR A 28 -8.78 9.20 11.03
C THR A 28 -7.77 9.63 12.09
N THR A 29 -6.68 8.87 12.23
CA THR A 29 -5.55 9.23 13.11
C THR A 29 -4.80 10.45 12.55
N LEU A 30 -4.73 11.53 13.32
CA LEU A 30 -4.10 12.79 12.93
C LEU A 30 -2.63 12.87 13.34
N SER A 31 -2.30 12.39 14.53
CA SER A 31 -0.96 12.43 15.11
C SER A 31 -0.84 11.35 16.16
N THR A 32 0.33 10.74 16.26
CA THR A 32 0.68 9.75 17.28
C THR A 32 1.93 10.20 18.02
N ARG A 33 1.95 10.05 19.35
CA ARG A 33 3.14 10.39 20.15
C ARG A 33 3.72 9.13 20.77
N TRP A 34 4.78 8.62 20.16
CA TRP A 34 5.52 7.47 20.65
C TRP A 34 6.52 7.85 21.76
N GLU A 35 6.81 6.90 22.64
CA GLU A 35 7.92 7.00 23.59
C GLU A 35 9.25 7.02 22.83
N GLU A 36 10.17 7.90 23.20
CA GLU A 36 11.48 8.04 22.56
C GLU A 36 11.44 8.05 21.00
N PRO A 37 10.81 9.07 20.36
CA PRO A 37 10.51 9.09 18.93
C PRO A 37 11.72 9.04 17.99
N ARG A 38 12.96 9.16 18.53
CA ARG A 38 14.20 8.96 17.78
C ARG A 38 14.78 7.56 17.93
N LYS A 39 14.87 7.05 19.17
CA LYS A 39 15.61 5.81 19.46
C LYS A 39 14.84 4.57 19.01
N GLN A 40 13.54 4.50 19.28
CA GLN A 40 12.73 3.33 18.93
C GLN A 40 12.71 3.07 17.41
N PRO A 41 12.44 4.06 16.53
CA PRO A 41 12.48 3.83 15.09
C PRO A 41 13.84 3.40 14.57
N ILE A 42 14.94 3.94 15.12
CA ILE A 42 16.31 3.55 14.74
C ILE A 42 16.56 2.09 15.13
N GLY A 43 16.21 1.69 16.36
CA GLY A 43 16.39 0.32 16.83
C GLY A 43 15.64 -0.69 15.97
N TYR A 44 14.36 -0.41 15.66
CA TYR A 44 13.57 -1.25 14.78
C TYR A 44 14.11 -1.27 13.35
N ALA A 45 14.55 -0.13 12.80
CA ALA A 45 15.09 -0.06 11.44
C ALA A 45 16.44 -0.79 11.29
N LEU A 46 17.33 -0.68 12.29
CA LEU A 46 18.59 -1.43 12.33
C LEU A 46 18.33 -2.93 12.44
N GLY A 47 17.45 -3.34 13.34
CA GLY A 47 17.03 -4.73 13.48
C GLY A 47 16.41 -5.27 12.20
N ALA A 48 15.56 -4.48 11.52
CA ALA A 48 14.95 -4.85 10.25
C ALA A 48 16.00 -5.04 9.15
N LEU A 49 16.96 -4.12 8.99
CA LEU A 49 18.03 -4.27 7.99
C LEU A 49 18.93 -5.49 8.26
N PHE A 50 19.24 -5.75 9.53
CA PHE A 50 20.00 -6.92 9.92
C PHE A 50 19.23 -8.22 9.60
N MET A 51 17.93 -8.28 9.94
CA MET A 51 17.09 -9.43 9.62
C MET A 51 16.90 -9.63 8.11
N LEU A 52 16.80 -8.54 7.34
CA LEU A 52 16.77 -8.58 5.88
C LEU A 52 18.06 -9.17 5.31
N LEU A 53 19.22 -8.79 5.87
CA LEU A 53 20.51 -9.36 5.47
C LEU A 53 20.55 -10.87 5.72
N LEU A 54 20.15 -11.31 6.92
CA LEU A 54 20.09 -12.75 7.25
C LEU A 54 19.14 -13.50 6.33
N ALA A 55 17.95 -12.95 6.05
CA ALA A 55 16.96 -13.55 5.16
C ALA A 55 17.47 -13.74 3.72
N ASN A 56 18.45 -12.94 3.28
CA ASN A 56 19.07 -13.06 1.95
C ASN A 56 20.23 -14.06 1.91
N ILE A 57 20.90 -14.33 3.03
CA ILE A 57 22.06 -15.21 3.11
C ILE A 57 21.63 -16.68 3.20
N PHE A 58 20.65 -17.00 4.06
CA PHE A 58 20.22 -18.37 4.30
C PHE A 58 19.15 -18.83 3.29
N PRO A 59 18.97 -20.15 3.10
CA PRO A 59 17.90 -20.67 2.26
C PRO A 59 16.53 -20.33 2.84
N PHE A 60 15.63 -19.85 1.98
CA PHE A 60 14.30 -19.38 2.35
C PHE A 60 13.31 -20.53 2.40
N ILE A 61 13.29 -21.38 1.38
CA ILE A 61 12.41 -22.54 1.28
C ILE A 61 13.22 -23.72 0.76
N ASN A 62 13.03 -24.87 1.38
CA ASN A 62 13.67 -26.12 1.01
C ASN A 62 12.59 -27.09 0.52
N MET A 63 12.67 -27.51 -0.73
CA MET A 63 11.75 -28.50 -1.27
C MET A 63 12.47 -29.82 -1.45
N ARG A 64 11.90 -30.92 -0.95
CA ARG A 64 12.41 -32.27 -1.20
C ARG A 64 11.35 -33.07 -1.94
N VAL A 65 11.60 -33.36 -3.22
CA VAL A 65 10.73 -34.23 -4.01
C VAL A 65 11.58 -35.26 -4.71
N ALA A 66 11.17 -36.53 -4.62
CA ALA A 66 11.82 -37.66 -5.29
C ALA A 66 13.35 -37.75 -5.07
N GLY A 67 13.85 -37.37 -3.87
CA GLY A 67 15.26 -37.46 -3.50
C GLY A 67 16.13 -36.26 -3.89
N PHE A 68 15.62 -35.31 -4.68
CA PHE A 68 16.31 -34.06 -4.99
C PHE A 68 15.91 -32.98 -3.97
N SER A 69 16.90 -32.34 -3.34
CA SER A 69 16.69 -31.15 -2.51
C SER A 69 17.00 -29.88 -3.32
N ASN A 70 16.00 -29.05 -3.55
CA ASN A 70 16.19 -27.72 -4.11
C ASN A 70 16.03 -26.67 -2.99
N GLU A 71 17.05 -25.84 -2.81
CA GLU A 71 17.04 -24.75 -1.83
C GLU A 71 17.01 -23.41 -2.56
N ILE A 72 16.03 -22.57 -2.24
CA ILE A 72 15.88 -21.26 -2.88
C ILE A 72 16.13 -20.17 -1.88
N ARG A 73 17.05 -19.26 -2.21
CA ARG A 73 17.28 -18.02 -1.46
C ARG A 73 16.39 -16.90 -1.98
N LEU A 74 16.05 -15.94 -1.12
CA LEU A 74 15.19 -14.81 -1.49
C LEU A 74 15.74 -14.02 -2.70
N PHE A 75 17.06 -13.83 -2.76
CA PHE A 75 17.72 -13.12 -3.87
C PHE A 75 17.77 -13.91 -5.19
N GLN A 76 17.58 -15.23 -5.15
CA GLN A 76 17.56 -16.06 -6.36
C GLN A 76 16.21 -16.01 -7.07
N ILE A 77 15.11 -15.74 -6.36
CA ILE A 77 13.76 -15.61 -6.93
C ILE A 77 13.75 -14.73 -8.20
N PRO A 78 14.20 -13.47 -8.19
CA PRO A 78 14.18 -12.61 -9.37
C PRO A 78 15.12 -13.09 -10.48
N GLN A 79 16.26 -13.72 -10.15
CA GLN A 79 17.18 -14.25 -11.15
C GLN A 79 16.52 -15.36 -11.97
N VAL A 80 15.77 -16.21 -11.28
CA VAL A 80 15.01 -17.30 -11.85
C VAL A 80 13.88 -16.77 -12.75
N LEU A 81 13.16 -15.72 -12.35
CA LEU A 81 12.14 -15.07 -13.20
C LEU A 81 12.73 -14.42 -14.46
N VAL A 82 13.93 -13.82 -14.37
CA VAL A 82 14.60 -13.23 -15.54
C VAL A 82 15.02 -14.31 -16.53
N ALA A 83 15.48 -15.46 -16.05
CA ALA A 83 15.87 -16.58 -16.90
C ALA A 83 14.70 -17.14 -17.74
N ASP A 84 13.46 -16.91 -17.31
CA ASP A 84 12.24 -17.33 -18.02
C ASP A 84 11.64 -16.22 -18.92
N ASP A 85 12.40 -15.16 -19.24
CA ASP A 85 11.91 -13.98 -19.99
C ASP A 85 10.87 -13.09 -19.27
N TYR A 86 10.60 -13.32 -17.98
CA TYR A 86 9.65 -12.51 -17.18
C TYR A 86 10.35 -11.44 -16.33
N ALA A 87 11.23 -10.66 -16.97
CA ALA A 87 12.01 -9.61 -16.32
C ALA A 87 11.13 -8.53 -15.64
N SER A 88 9.93 -8.26 -16.16
CA SER A 88 9.00 -7.30 -15.56
C SER A 88 8.56 -7.69 -14.14
N LEU A 89 8.24 -8.97 -13.92
CA LEU A 89 7.87 -9.49 -12.60
C LEU A 89 9.08 -9.55 -11.66
N ALA A 90 10.25 -9.92 -12.18
CA ALA A 90 11.49 -9.91 -11.41
C ALA A 90 11.87 -8.51 -10.89
N THR A 91 11.77 -7.50 -11.75
CA THR A 91 12.05 -6.10 -11.37
C THR A 91 11.06 -5.61 -10.32
N LEU A 92 9.77 -5.93 -10.47
CA LEU A 92 8.74 -5.61 -9.49
C LEU A 92 9.05 -6.23 -8.13
N PHE A 93 9.44 -7.51 -8.11
CA PHE A 93 9.83 -8.20 -6.89
C PHE A 93 11.03 -7.52 -6.21
N MET A 94 12.10 -7.29 -6.96
CA MET A 94 13.31 -6.63 -6.46
C MET A 94 13.03 -5.24 -5.89
N VAL A 95 12.20 -4.46 -6.57
CA VAL A 95 11.89 -3.09 -6.14
C VAL A 95 11.01 -3.08 -4.89
N LEU A 96 9.91 -3.86 -4.88
CA LEU A 96 8.89 -3.78 -3.82
C LEU A 96 9.23 -4.57 -2.54
N VAL A 97 9.97 -5.68 -2.67
CA VAL A 97 10.29 -6.58 -1.55
C VAL A 97 11.67 -6.30 -0.97
N GLN A 98 12.63 -5.87 -1.79
CA GLN A 98 14.02 -5.68 -1.37
C GLN A 98 14.42 -4.19 -1.31
N LEU A 99 14.42 -3.49 -2.45
CA LEU A 99 15.04 -2.15 -2.56
C LEU A 99 14.28 -1.06 -1.79
N ILE A 100 12.97 -0.92 -2.02
CA ILE A 100 12.15 0.11 -1.36
C ILE A 100 12.15 -0.07 0.16
N PRO A 101 11.89 -1.27 0.70
CA PRO A 101 11.97 -1.53 2.13
C PRO A 101 13.33 -1.22 2.76
N ALA A 102 14.42 -1.65 2.12
CA ALA A 102 15.78 -1.35 2.59
C ALA A 102 16.07 0.15 2.58
N PHE A 103 15.66 0.86 1.52
CA PHE A 103 15.77 2.31 1.43
C PHE A 103 14.95 3.00 2.53
N CYS A 104 13.72 2.54 2.79
CA CYS A 104 12.90 3.08 3.86
C CYS A 104 13.60 2.91 5.22
N MET A 105 14.12 1.73 5.56
CA MET A 105 14.82 1.54 6.84
C MET A 105 16.07 2.41 6.95
N LEU A 106 16.86 2.54 5.87
CA LEU A 106 18.03 3.41 5.84
C LEU A 106 17.65 4.88 6.02
N ALA A 107 16.61 5.35 5.33
CA ALA A 107 16.09 6.70 5.45
C ALA A 107 15.65 7.03 6.88
N ILE A 108 15.02 6.08 7.57
CA ILE A 108 14.63 6.22 8.99
C ILE A 108 15.86 6.42 9.87
N ILE A 109 16.88 5.58 9.70
CA ILE A 109 18.13 5.67 10.46
C ILE A 109 18.79 7.03 10.22
N LEU A 110 18.96 7.43 8.96
CA LEU A 110 19.61 8.69 8.59
C LEU A 110 18.88 9.92 9.14
N LEU A 111 17.54 9.96 9.06
CA LEU A 111 16.76 11.10 9.54
C LEU A 111 16.70 11.17 11.08
N CYS A 112 16.59 10.03 11.77
CA CYS A 112 16.47 10.01 13.23
C CYS A 112 17.81 10.09 13.96
N ALA A 113 18.92 9.60 13.37
CA ALA A 113 20.24 9.51 14.01
C ALA A 113 21.02 10.83 14.09
N LYS A 114 20.40 11.98 13.77
CA LYS A 114 21.02 13.33 13.78
C LYS A 114 22.34 13.41 12.98
N VAL A 115 22.48 12.65 11.90
CA VAL A 115 23.64 12.77 11.01
C VAL A 115 23.69 14.19 10.41
N ARG A 116 24.88 14.80 10.39
CA ARG A 116 25.10 16.10 9.74
C ARG A 116 24.91 15.94 8.22
N MET A 117 23.74 16.34 7.74
CA MET A 117 23.36 16.35 6.33
C MET A 117 22.79 17.73 5.97
N PRO A 118 22.97 18.20 4.72
CA PRO A 118 22.36 19.43 4.25
C PRO A 118 20.83 19.33 4.30
N LEU A 119 20.15 20.46 4.58
CA LEU A 119 18.70 20.52 4.74
C LEU A 119 17.96 19.96 3.52
N VAL A 120 18.41 20.32 2.31
CA VAL A 120 17.85 19.87 1.04
C VAL A 120 17.81 18.34 0.94
N LEU A 121 18.87 17.67 1.40
CA LEU A 121 18.95 16.22 1.38
C LEU A 121 17.99 15.60 2.41
N LYS A 122 17.88 16.18 3.62
CA LYS A 122 16.91 15.71 4.64
C LYS A 122 15.47 15.81 4.14
N GLU A 123 15.12 16.94 3.52
CA GLU A 123 13.79 17.12 2.93
C GLU A 123 13.52 16.12 1.81
N TRP A 124 14.50 15.87 0.93
CA TRP A 124 14.36 14.90 -0.14
C TRP A 124 14.16 13.49 0.41
N ILE A 125 15.00 13.05 1.36
CA ILE A 125 14.87 11.73 2.01
C ILE A 125 13.51 11.61 2.69
N ALA A 126 13.04 12.65 3.41
CA ALA A 126 11.75 12.63 4.08
C ALA A 126 10.57 12.54 3.09
N LYS A 127 10.63 13.26 1.95
CA LYS A 127 9.63 13.14 0.87
C LYS A 127 9.57 11.71 0.34
N MET A 128 10.73 11.16 -0.03
CA MET A 128 10.83 9.82 -0.59
C MET A 128 10.36 8.75 0.40
N LEU A 129 10.70 8.89 1.69
CA LEU A 129 10.26 7.98 2.74
C LEU A 129 8.72 7.89 2.82
N PHE A 130 8.01 9.02 2.84
CA PHE A 130 6.55 9.00 2.94
C PHE A 130 5.85 8.58 1.64
N GLN A 131 6.49 8.79 0.48
CA GLN A 131 5.98 8.31 -0.79
C GLN A 131 6.15 6.79 -0.91
N PHE A 132 7.34 6.27 -0.60
CA PHE A 132 7.67 4.85 -0.70
C PHE A 132 7.09 3.98 0.42
N LYS A 133 6.72 4.57 1.57
CA LYS A 133 6.04 3.85 2.66
C LYS A 133 4.82 3.04 2.18
N ILE A 134 4.07 3.52 1.19
CA ILE A 134 2.87 2.85 0.67
C ILE A 134 3.21 1.66 -0.25
N TRP A 135 4.45 1.62 -0.74
CA TRP A 135 4.98 0.59 -1.65
C TRP A 135 5.81 -0.49 -0.94
N CYS A 136 5.98 -0.38 0.37
CA CYS A 136 6.55 -1.46 1.18
C CYS A 136 5.54 -2.61 1.26
N MET A 137 5.80 -3.70 0.54
CA MET A 137 4.87 -4.85 0.42
C MET A 137 5.46 -6.14 1.00
N VAL A 138 6.33 -6.03 2.00
CA VAL A 138 7.11 -7.15 2.53
C VAL A 138 6.21 -8.17 3.23
N GLU A 139 5.24 -7.67 4.00
CA GLU A 139 4.22 -8.48 4.69
C GLU A 139 3.26 -9.16 3.71
N ILE A 140 3.00 -8.52 2.56
CA ILE A 140 2.14 -9.05 1.50
C ILE A 140 2.87 -10.17 0.75
N PHE A 141 4.18 -10.01 0.53
CA PHE A 141 4.99 -11.11 0.03
C PHE A 141 5.03 -12.30 1.01
N LEU A 142 5.16 -12.06 2.32
CA LEU A 142 5.09 -13.14 3.32
C LEU A 142 3.75 -13.90 3.22
N ALA A 143 2.64 -13.18 3.10
CA ALA A 143 1.32 -13.79 2.89
C ALA A 143 1.26 -14.61 1.59
N GLY A 144 1.82 -14.10 0.49
CA GLY A 144 1.90 -14.83 -0.77
C GLY A 144 2.74 -16.10 -0.70
N VAL A 145 3.85 -16.06 0.04
CA VAL A 145 4.66 -17.24 0.34
C VAL A 145 3.85 -18.28 1.10
N LEU A 146 3.14 -17.89 2.17
CA LEU A 146 2.29 -18.79 2.95
C LEU A 146 1.16 -19.42 2.12
N VAL A 147 0.50 -18.65 1.26
CA VAL A 147 -0.51 -19.17 0.34
C VAL A 147 0.12 -20.15 -0.66
N SER A 148 1.31 -19.85 -1.18
CA SER A 148 2.05 -20.74 -2.06
C SER A 148 2.40 -22.06 -1.38
N PHE A 149 2.82 -22.03 -0.12
CA PHE A 149 3.06 -23.24 0.67
C PHE A 149 1.81 -24.12 0.76
N VAL A 150 0.65 -23.54 1.10
CA VAL A 150 -0.62 -24.28 1.17
C VAL A 150 -0.95 -24.94 -0.17
N LYS A 151 -0.75 -24.23 -1.28
CA LYS A 151 -0.96 -24.77 -2.63
C LYS A 151 0.01 -25.90 -2.96
N LEU A 152 1.25 -25.80 -2.51
CA LEU A 152 2.30 -26.77 -2.83
C LEU A 152 2.28 -28.03 -1.95
N MET A 153 1.71 -27.98 -0.74
CA MET A 153 1.61 -29.16 0.14
C MET A 153 0.82 -30.31 -0.49
N ALA A 154 -0.06 -30.03 -1.46
CA ALA A 154 -0.74 -31.06 -2.25
C ALA A 154 0.20 -31.82 -3.20
N TYR A 155 1.33 -31.22 -3.60
CA TYR A 155 2.26 -31.76 -4.60
C TYR A 155 3.54 -32.37 -4.00
N GLY A 156 3.82 -32.20 -2.69
CA GLY A 156 4.97 -32.83 -2.03
C GLY A 156 5.35 -32.25 -0.66
N ASP A 157 6.39 -32.83 -0.05
CA ASP A 157 6.93 -32.38 1.24
C ASP A 157 7.77 -31.11 1.09
N ILE A 158 7.34 -30.05 1.76
CA ILE A 158 8.01 -28.75 1.73
C ILE A 158 8.53 -28.42 3.11
N GLY A 159 9.84 -28.18 3.20
CA GLY A 159 10.52 -27.69 4.38
C GLY A 159 10.62 -26.16 4.39
N ILE A 160 10.46 -25.58 5.56
CA ILE A 160 10.74 -24.17 5.81
C ILE A 160 12.26 -24.01 6.02
N GLY A 161 12.89 -23.12 5.26
CA GLY A 161 14.31 -22.83 5.40
C GLY A 161 14.62 -21.91 6.60
N ASN A 162 15.90 -21.85 6.99
CA ASN A 162 16.34 -21.05 8.13
C ASN A 162 16.09 -19.54 7.95
N SER A 163 15.96 -19.03 6.72
CA SER A 163 15.66 -17.61 6.44
C SER A 163 14.21 -17.21 6.70
N PHE A 164 13.28 -18.15 6.84
CA PHE A 164 11.87 -17.82 7.04
C PHE A 164 11.63 -17.04 8.33
N VAL A 165 12.28 -17.45 9.44
CA VAL A 165 12.16 -16.77 10.73
C VAL A 165 12.76 -15.36 10.69
N PRO A 166 14.01 -15.13 10.20
CA PRO A 166 14.53 -13.80 9.94
C PRO A 166 13.60 -12.94 9.06
N TYR A 167 12.99 -13.52 8.03
CA TYR A 167 12.07 -12.77 7.17
C TYR A 167 10.76 -12.37 7.88
N CYS A 168 10.21 -13.25 8.72
CA CYS A 168 9.06 -12.93 9.58
C CYS A 168 9.40 -11.82 10.59
N LEU A 169 10.58 -11.89 11.22
CA LEU A 169 11.06 -10.84 12.12
C LEU A 169 11.29 -9.53 11.37
N TYR A 170 11.83 -9.58 10.16
CA TYR A 170 11.98 -8.43 9.29
C TYR A 170 10.63 -7.76 8.98
N CYS A 171 9.61 -8.52 8.58
CA CYS A 171 8.25 -8.00 8.36
C CYS A 171 7.73 -7.25 9.60
N LEU A 172 7.85 -7.88 10.78
CA LEU A 172 7.35 -7.30 12.04
C LEU A 172 8.11 -6.02 12.40
N LEU A 173 9.44 -6.05 12.36
CA LEU A 173 10.29 -4.91 12.72
C LEU A 173 10.11 -3.75 11.74
N GLN A 174 9.99 -4.03 10.44
CA GLN A 174 9.72 -3.02 9.42
C GLN A 174 8.36 -2.34 9.64
N VAL A 175 7.29 -3.11 9.85
CA VAL A 175 5.95 -2.55 10.11
C VAL A 175 5.99 -1.68 11.37
N ARG A 176 6.66 -2.13 12.44
CA ARG A 176 6.84 -1.35 13.68
C ARG A 176 7.65 -0.08 13.43
N ALA A 177 8.76 -0.13 12.70
CA ALA A 177 9.57 1.04 12.35
C ALA A 177 8.73 2.09 11.60
N LEU A 178 7.92 1.67 10.63
CA LEU A 178 7.05 2.57 9.85
C LEU A 178 5.86 3.13 10.66
N GLN A 179 5.38 2.41 11.68
CA GLN A 179 4.32 2.85 12.59
C GLN A 179 4.80 3.86 13.64
N CYS A 180 6.02 3.68 14.16
CA CYS A 180 6.62 4.59 15.14
C CYS A 180 6.92 5.99 14.55
N ILE A 181 6.97 6.11 13.23
CA ILE A 181 7.26 7.38 12.55
C ILE A 181 5.97 8.14 12.27
N ASP A 182 5.78 9.19 13.07
CA ASP A 182 4.77 10.19 12.83
C ASP A 182 5.25 11.23 11.81
N ARG A 183 4.43 11.42 10.76
CA ARG A 183 4.75 12.35 9.66
C ARG A 183 4.99 13.76 10.18
N ARG A 184 4.13 14.24 11.06
CA ARG A 184 4.18 15.62 11.52
C ARG A 184 5.37 15.84 12.43
N TRP A 185 5.61 14.92 13.36
CA TRP A 185 6.76 14.97 14.25
C TRP A 185 8.08 15.01 13.46
N LEU A 186 8.26 14.10 12.48
CA LEU A 186 9.49 14.02 11.70
C LEU A 186 9.75 15.32 10.93
N TRP A 187 8.74 15.86 10.27
CA TRP A 187 8.88 17.13 9.58
C TRP A 187 9.15 18.27 10.56
N GLN A 188 8.58 18.25 11.77
CA GLN A 188 8.79 19.30 12.78
C GLN A 188 10.21 19.30 13.34
N ASP A 189 10.87 18.14 13.29
CA ASP A 189 12.30 18.02 13.59
C ASP A 189 13.20 18.54 12.46
N ILE A 190 12.77 18.42 11.21
CA ILE A 190 13.54 18.88 10.03
C ILE A 190 13.46 20.41 9.90
N GLU A 191 12.25 20.94 9.85
CA GLU A 191 11.97 22.37 9.68
C GLU A 191 10.66 22.70 10.40
N PRO A 192 10.59 23.75 11.24
CA PRO A 192 9.36 24.15 11.93
C PRO A 192 8.24 24.48 10.93
N ALA A 193 6.99 24.34 11.39
CA ALA A 193 5.86 24.74 10.57
C ALA A 193 5.85 26.27 10.39
N PRO A 194 5.45 26.78 9.21
CA PRO A 194 5.36 28.22 9.00
C PRO A 194 4.35 28.84 9.96
N HIS A 195 4.65 30.06 10.41
CA HIS A 195 3.75 30.83 11.24
C HIS A 195 2.52 31.28 10.44
N LEU A 196 1.37 31.32 11.12
CA LEU A 196 0.10 31.75 10.56
C LEU A 196 -0.28 33.07 11.21
N ASP A 197 -0.40 34.13 10.41
CA ASP A 197 -0.79 35.45 10.90
C ASP A 197 -2.29 35.56 11.19
N ARG A 198 -3.08 34.58 10.70
CA ARG A 198 -4.55 34.58 10.78
C ARG A 198 -5.05 33.64 11.87
N SER A 199 -5.96 34.12 12.71
CA SER A 199 -6.66 33.28 13.69
C SER A 199 -7.65 32.36 12.98
N LEU A 200 -7.56 31.06 13.26
CA LEU A 200 -8.39 30.04 12.63
C LEU A 200 -9.44 29.50 13.63
N LYS A 201 -10.64 29.24 13.14
CA LYS A 201 -11.74 28.68 13.93
C LYS A 201 -11.74 27.15 13.84
N VAL A 202 -11.58 26.49 14.99
CA VAL A 202 -11.64 25.03 15.13
C VAL A 202 -13.05 24.53 14.76
N GLY A 203 -13.14 23.33 14.20
CA GLY A 203 -14.40 22.70 13.79
C GLY A 203 -14.90 23.13 12.41
N ARG A 204 -14.32 24.17 11.80
CA ARG A 204 -14.58 24.53 10.40
C ARG A 204 -13.56 23.89 9.46
N THR A 205 -13.96 23.64 8.21
CA THR A 205 -13.05 23.10 7.20
C THR A 205 -11.97 24.12 6.83
N GLY A 206 -10.83 23.64 6.32
CA GLY A 206 -9.77 24.48 5.79
C GLY A 206 -10.25 25.29 4.60
N MET A 207 -11.00 24.65 3.69
CA MET A 207 -11.56 25.31 2.51
C MET A 207 -12.41 26.54 2.85
N CYS A 208 -13.33 26.46 3.82
CA CYS A 208 -14.18 27.58 4.22
C CYS A 208 -13.40 28.74 4.86
N GLN A 209 -12.15 28.52 5.25
CA GLN A 209 -11.28 29.51 5.89
C GLN A 209 -10.18 30.01 4.93
N GLY A 210 -10.19 29.59 3.67
CA GLY A 210 -9.14 29.94 2.71
C GLY A 210 -7.80 29.29 3.05
N MET A 211 -7.81 28.10 3.65
CA MET A 211 -6.61 27.37 4.07
C MET A 211 -6.54 25.99 3.41
N ARG A 212 -5.32 25.47 3.25
CA ARG A 212 -5.04 24.11 2.76
C ARG A 212 -4.00 23.40 3.61
N SER A 213 -4.03 22.07 3.60
CA SER A 213 -2.99 21.23 4.18
C SER A 213 -1.98 20.82 3.11
N CYS A 214 -0.69 20.90 3.40
CA CYS A 214 0.33 20.32 2.53
C CYS A 214 0.28 18.78 2.59
N HIS A 215 0.16 18.11 1.45
CA HIS A 215 0.14 16.65 1.37
C HIS A 215 1.45 15.99 1.83
N CYS A 216 2.57 16.68 1.67
CA CYS A 216 3.89 16.17 2.02
C CYS A 216 4.20 16.37 3.52
N CYS A 217 4.23 17.62 4.00
CA CYS A 217 4.68 17.94 5.36
C CYS A 217 3.55 18.25 6.37
N THR A 218 2.28 18.24 5.95
CA THR A 218 1.08 18.54 6.78
C THR A 218 1.03 19.96 7.37
N ALA A 219 1.90 20.87 6.92
CA ALA A 219 1.79 22.28 7.27
C ALA A 219 0.48 22.87 6.75
N ILE A 220 -0.09 23.80 7.51
CA ILE A 220 -1.26 24.58 7.09
C ILE A 220 -0.73 25.79 6.32
N LEU A 221 -1.26 26.02 5.12
CA LEU A 221 -0.91 27.15 4.26
C LEU A 221 -2.17 27.88 3.79
N PRO A 222 -2.07 29.16 3.41
CA PRO A 222 -3.12 29.84 2.66
C PRO A 222 -3.49 29.06 1.38
N ALA A 223 -4.76 29.13 0.98
CA ALA A 223 -5.29 28.46 -0.20
C ALA A 223 -4.58 28.90 -1.50
N ASP A 224 -4.21 30.19 -1.58
CA ASP A 224 -3.61 30.81 -2.77
C ASP A 224 -2.12 30.45 -2.92
N GLN A 225 -1.45 30.15 -1.82
CA GLN A 225 -0.03 29.81 -1.83
C GLN A 225 0.14 28.37 -2.32
N THR A 226 0.57 28.16 -3.56
CA THR A 226 0.72 26.82 -4.15
C THR A 226 2.01 26.10 -3.72
N HIS A 227 3.10 26.85 -3.57
CA HIS A 227 4.40 26.33 -3.16
C HIS A 227 4.54 26.30 -1.63
N CYS A 228 4.90 25.15 -1.07
CA CYS A 228 5.12 25.04 0.37
C CYS A 228 6.52 25.56 0.74
N PRO A 229 6.68 26.51 1.67
CA PRO A 229 8.00 27.03 2.05
C PRO A 229 8.81 26.04 2.90
N ARG A 230 8.18 24.98 3.43
CA ARG A 230 8.80 24.00 4.33
C ARG A 230 9.34 22.76 3.65
N CYS A 231 8.66 22.31 2.60
CA CYS A 231 9.05 21.10 1.88
C CYS A 231 9.09 21.34 0.38
N HIS A 232 8.94 22.57 -0.10
CA HIS A 232 9.01 22.93 -1.52
C HIS A 232 8.07 22.14 -2.45
N SER A 233 7.08 21.41 -1.91
CA SER A 233 6.11 20.68 -2.72
C SER A 233 5.04 21.65 -3.22
N THR A 234 4.69 21.54 -4.50
CA THR A 234 3.54 22.24 -5.08
C THR A 234 2.25 21.51 -4.72
N GLY A 235 1.22 22.23 -4.29
CA GLY A 235 -0.08 21.66 -3.97
C GLY A 235 -1.20 22.68 -4.05
N TYR A 236 -2.43 22.17 -4.16
CA TYR A 236 -3.66 22.94 -4.27
C TYR A 236 -4.61 22.58 -3.12
N VAL A 237 -5.69 23.36 -2.92
CA VAL A 237 -6.71 23.10 -1.89
C VAL A 237 -7.36 21.71 -2.06
N ARG A 238 -7.74 21.40 -3.30
CA ARG A 238 -8.13 20.07 -3.78
C ARG A 238 -7.26 19.72 -4.97
N ARG A 239 -6.95 18.44 -5.14
CA ARG A 239 -6.14 18.00 -6.29
C ARG A 239 -6.86 18.31 -7.60
N ARG A 240 -6.17 19.01 -8.51
CA ARG A 240 -6.72 19.36 -9.83
C ARG A 240 -6.98 18.09 -10.64
N HIS A 241 -8.12 18.04 -11.32
CA HIS A 241 -8.51 16.91 -12.18
C HIS A 241 -8.43 15.53 -11.49
N SER A 242 -8.53 15.47 -10.15
CA SER A 242 -8.39 14.19 -9.43
C SER A 242 -9.39 13.15 -9.93
N LEU A 243 -10.66 13.53 -10.08
CA LEU A 243 -11.70 12.66 -10.63
C LEU A 243 -11.42 12.21 -12.07
N GLN A 244 -10.85 13.08 -12.89
CA GLN A 244 -10.54 12.74 -14.28
C GLN A 244 -9.38 11.73 -14.35
N TRP A 245 -8.31 11.96 -13.59
CA TRP A 245 -7.17 11.05 -13.50
C TRP A 245 -7.57 9.70 -12.90
N THR A 246 -8.40 9.70 -11.84
CA THR A 246 -8.87 8.46 -11.21
C THR A 246 -9.73 7.65 -12.18
N LEU A 247 -10.65 8.30 -12.90
CA LEU A 247 -11.50 7.65 -13.89
C LEU A 247 -10.69 7.14 -15.09
N ALA A 248 -9.69 7.89 -15.56
CA ALA A 248 -8.82 7.44 -16.65
C ALA A 248 -8.02 6.18 -16.26
N LEU A 249 -7.40 6.17 -15.08
CA LEU A 249 -6.66 5.01 -14.56
C LEU A 249 -7.57 3.80 -14.33
N LEU A 250 -8.78 4.05 -13.82
CA LEU A 250 -9.78 3.01 -13.59
C LEU A 250 -10.30 2.42 -14.90
N LEU A 251 -10.57 3.24 -15.91
CA LEU A 251 -10.96 2.77 -17.25
C LEU A 251 -9.84 1.93 -17.88
N THR A 252 -8.58 2.38 -17.81
CA THR A 252 -7.45 1.57 -18.30
C THR A 252 -7.31 0.24 -17.55
N SER A 253 -7.59 0.24 -16.24
CA SER A 253 -7.57 -0.98 -15.44
C SER A 253 -8.67 -1.96 -15.88
N PHE A 254 -9.87 -1.48 -16.17
CA PHE A 254 -10.96 -2.30 -16.69
C PHE A 254 -10.63 -2.95 -18.04
N ILE A 255 -10.05 -2.18 -18.96
CA ILE A 255 -9.66 -2.67 -20.29
C ILE A 255 -8.62 -3.79 -20.17
N LEU A 256 -7.63 -3.63 -19.27
CA LEU A 256 -6.58 -4.63 -19.06
C LEU A 256 -7.03 -5.83 -18.21
N TYR A 257 -8.06 -5.66 -17.37
CA TYR A 257 -8.58 -6.73 -16.51
C TYR A 257 -9.20 -7.87 -17.31
N ILE A 258 -9.88 -7.58 -18.44
CA ILE A 258 -10.48 -8.60 -19.30
C ILE A 258 -9.40 -9.56 -19.87
N PRO A 259 -8.37 -9.09 -20.62
CA PRO A 259 -7.33 -9.97 -21.13
C PRO A 259 -6.52 -10.62 -20.00
N ALA A 260 -6.30 -9.95 -18.87
CA ALA A 260 -5.60 -10.54 -17.73
C ALA A 260 -6.29 -11.80 -17.16
N ASN A 261 -7.63 -11.86 -17.20
CA ASN A 261 -8.39 -13.03 -16.73
C ASN A 261 -8.59 -14.09 -17.82
N MET A 262 -8.52 -13.71 -19.11
CA MET A 262 -8.69 -14.62 -20.23
C MET A 262 -7.40 -15.30 -20.67
N LEU A 263 -6.25 -14.62 -20.51
CA LEU A 263 -4.95 -15.17 -20.86
C LEU A 263 -4.44 -16.13 -19.78
N PRO A 264 -3.64 -17.14 -20.16
CA PRO A 264 -2.97 -18.00 -19.20
C PRO A 264 -2.12 -17.17 -18.23
N ILE A 265 -2.24 -17.50 -16.96
CA ILE A 265 -1.47 -16.85 -15.89
C ILE A 265 -0.23 -17.66 -15.52
N MET A 266 -0.32 -18.98 -15.67
CA MET A 266 0.78 -19.92 -15.46
C MET A 266 0.72 -21.04 -16.50
N VAL A 267 1.88 -21.47 -16.95
CA VAL A 267 2.06 -22.65 -17.79
C VAL A 267 2.76 -23.72 -16.96
N THR A 268 2.11 -24.86 -16.80
CA THR A 268 2.71 -26.03 -16.15
C THR A 268 3.21 -26.97 -17.23
N GLU A 269 4.52 -27.21 -17.27
CA GLU A 269 5.12 -28.20 -18.15
C GLU A 269 5.41 -29.48 -17.37
N ALA A 270 4.76 -30.60 -17.74
CA ALA A 270 5.01 -31.91 -17.17
C ALA A 270 5.23 -32.94 -18.29
N LEU A 271 6.34 -33.68 -18.23
CA LEU A 271 6.70 -34.73 -19.21
C LEU A 271 6.57 -34.30 -20.68
N GLY A 272 6.92 -33.04 -21.00
CA GLY A 272 6.86 -32.47 -22.35
C GLY A 272 5.48 -31.96 -22.79
N SER A 273 4.42 -32.19 -21.99
CA SER A 273 3.11 -31.57 -22.19
C SER A 273 3.05 -30.19 -21.52
N LYS A 274 2.56 -29.17 -22.24
CA LYS A 274 2.33 -27.83 -21.70
C LYS A 274 0.85 -27.66 -21.38
N ILE A 275 0.53 -27.34 -20.12
CA ILE A 275 -0.84 -27.07 -19.67
C ILE A 275 -0.93 -25.58 -19.31
N ASN A 276 -1.62 -24.84 -20.17
CA ASN A 276 -1.86 -23.41 -19.98
C ASN A 276 -3.08 -23.24 -19.07
N SER A 277 -2.89 -22.65 -17.90
CA SER A 277 -3.97 -22.44 -16.92
C SER A 277 -4.26 -20.96 -16.75
N THR A 278 -5.51 -20.56 -17.00
CA THR A 278 -6.02 -19.24 -16.58
C THR A 278 -6.34 -19.27 -15.07
N ILE A 279 -6.58 -18.11 -14.47
CA ILE A 279 -7.01 -18.00 -13.06
C ILE A 279 -8.27 -18.84 -12.83
N MET A 280 -9.27 -18.68 -13.70
CA MET A 280 -10.54 -19.41 -13.59
C MET A 280 -10.36 -20.92 -13.82
N ALA A 281 -9.53 -21.32 -14.79
CA ALA A 281 -9.22 -22.73 -15.01
C ALA A 281 -8.57 -23.37 -13.78
N GLY A 282 -7.64 -22.64 -13.12
CA GLY A 282 -7.03 -23.09 -11.88
C GLY A 282 -8.03 -23.28 -10.74
N VAL A 283 -9.00 -22.36 -10.60
CA VAL A 283 -10.09 -22.49 -9.61
C VAL A 283 -10.96 -23.72 -9.89
N ILE A 284 -11.37 -23.92 -11.15
CA ILE A 284 -12.21 -25.06 -11.55
C ILE A 284 -11.50 -26.39 -11.31
N LEU A 285 -10.21 -26.47 -11.65
CA LEU A 285 -9.40 -27.66 -11.44
C LEU A 285 -9.31 -28.04 -9.96
N LEU A 286 -8.95 -27.08 -9.11
CA LEU A 286 -8.84 -27.30 -7.65
C LEU A 286 -10.20 -27.64 -7.01
N TRP A 287 -11.29 -27.07 -7.54
CA TRP A 287 -12.64 -27.41 -7.13
C TRP A 287 -13.00 -28.86 -7.48
N GLY A 288 -12.58 -29.34 -8.66
CA GLY A 288 -12.77 -30.72 -9.10
C GLY A 288 -11.96 -31.74 -8.29
N GLU A 289 -10.76 -31.36 -7.82
CA GLU A 289 -9.91 -32.18 -6.95
C GLU A 289 -10.40 -32.24 -5.48
N GLY A 290 -11.52 -31.59 -5.16
CA GLY A 290 -12.11 -31.59 -3.81
C GLY A 290 -11.48 -30.59 -2.84
N SER A 291 -10.52 -29.78 -3.28
CA SER A 291 -9.83 -28.76 -2.47
C SER A 291 -10.60 -27.43 -2.40
N TYR A 292 -11.91 -27.50 -2.10
CA TYR A 292 -12.83 -26.35 -2.11
C TYR A 292 -12.32 -25.10 -1.35
N PRO A 293 -11.71 -25.21 -0.15
CA PRO A 293 -11.21 -24.04 0.56
C PRO A 293 -10.11 -23.29 -0.19
N VAL A 294 -9.21 -24.00 -0.87
CA VAL A 294 -8.10 -23.40 -1.63
C VAL A 294 -8.64 -22.71 -2.88
N ALA A 295 -9.55 -23.37 -3.59
CA ALA A 295 -10.22 -22.81 -4.77
C ALA A 295 -10.98 -21.51 -4.44
N MET A 296 -11.72 -21.48 -3.32
CA MET A 296 -12.43 -20.29 -2.83
C MET A 296 -11.47 -19.12 -2.55
N VAL A 297 -10.34 -19.38 -1.89
CA VAL A 297 -9.35 -18.33 -1.57
C VAL A 297 -8.80 -17.70 -2.85
N ILE A 298 -8.42 -18.51 -3.84
CA ILE A 298 -7.90 -18.02 -5.13
C ILE A 298 -8.96 -17.22 -5.88
N PHE A 299 -10.19 -17.74 -5.98
CA PHE A 299 -11.28 -17.04 -6.66
C PHE A 299 -11.56 -15.66 -6.03
N VAL A 300 -11.64 -15.62 -4.69
CA VAL A 300 -11.91 -14.38 -3.96
C VAL A 300 -10.76 -13.39 -4.12
N ALA A 301 -9.51 -13.85 -3.94
CA ALA A 301 -8.34 -12.98 -4.00
C ALA A 301 -8.08 -12.44 -5.42
N SER A 302 -8.23 -13.27 -6.45
CA SER A 302 -7.82 -12.94 -7.81
C SER A 302 -8.92 -12.28 -8.65
N ILE A 303 -10.19 -12.60 -8.42
CA ILE A 303 -11.30 -12.10 -9.24
C ILE A 303 -12.17 -11.15 -8.43
N MET A 304 -12.64 -11.59 -7.25
CA MET A 304 -13.62 -10.82 -6.48
C MET A 304 -13.01 -9.55 -5.87
N VAL A 305 -11.82 -9.63 -5.29
CA VAL A 305 -11.17 -8.48 -4.64
C VAL A 305 -10.84 -7.34 -5.63
N PRO A 306 -10.18 -7.58 -6.80
CA PRO A 306 -9.92 -6.52 -7.77
C PRO A 306 -11.20 -5.93 -8.37
N SER A 307 -12.20 -6.76 -8.67
CA SER A 307 -13.48 -6.29 -9.22
C SER A 307 -14.23 -5.41 -8.22
N LEU A 308 -14.34 -5.83 -6.95
CA LEU A 308 -14.93 -5.02 -5.89
C LEU A 308 -14.17 -3.71 -5.68
N LYS A 309 -12.83 -3.72 -5.73
CA LYS A 309 -12.00 -2.51 -5.63
C LYS A 309 -12.32 -1.53 -6.76
N MET A 310 -12.37 -1.99 -8.00
CA MET A 310 -12.71 -1.14 -9.15
C MET A 310 -14.14 -0.57 -9.04
N LEU A 311 -15.12 -1.39 -8.66
CA LEU A 311 -16.50 -0.94 -8.46
C LEU A 311 -16.62 0.11 -7.33
N ALA A 312 -15.91 -0.10 -6.22
CA ALA A 312 -15.94 0.82 -5.09
C ALA A 312 -15.31 2.19 -5.42
N ILE A 313 -14.18 2.22 -6.15
CA ILE A 313 -13.58 3.50 -6.61
C ILE A 313 -14.50 4.19 -7.62
N CYS A 314 -15.13 3.42 -8.52
CA CYS A 314 -16.10 3.95 -9.47
C CYS A 314 -17.29 4.61 -8.75
N TRP A 315 -17.84 3.93 -7.73
CA TRP A 315 -18.88 4.47 -6.87
C TRP A 315 -18.42 5.78 -6.20
N LEU A 316 -17.25 5.78 -5.57
CA LEU A 316 -16.71 6.97 -4.90
C LEU A 316 -16.53 8.15 -5.86
N CYS A 317 -16.10 7.90 -7.10
CA CYS A 317 -16.01 8.93 -8.14
C CYS A 317 -17.38 9.47 -8.56
N TRP A 318 -18.38 8.59 -8.70
CA TRP A 318 -19.75 8.98 -9.04
C TRP A 318 -20.38 9.81 -7.91
N ASP A 319 -20.27 9.36 -6.67
CA ASP A 319 -20.77 10.10 -5.50
C ASP A 319 -20.11 11.48 -5.42
N ALA A 320 -18.78 11.56 -5.53
CA ALA A 320 -18.05 12.82 -5.52
C ALA A 320 -18.52 13.80 -6.62
N ASN A 321 -18.89 13.29 -7.80
CA ASN A 321 -19.33 14.10 -8.95
C ASN A 321 -20.81 14.55 -8.88
N GLY A 322 -21.68 13.84 -8.14
CA GLY A 322 -23.13 14.08 -8.12
C GLY A 322 -23.55 15.37 -7.41
N LYS A 323 -23.37 16.56 -8.00
CA LYS A 323 -23.68 17.87 -7.40
C LYS A 323 -25.16 17.93 -6.93
N GLY A 324 -25.40 18.12 -5.64
CA GLY A 324 -26.69 18.63 -5.12
C GLY A 324 -27.75 17.63 -4.62
N LYS A 325 -27.53 16.30 -4.60
CA LYS A 325 -28.42 15.38 -3.88
C LYS A 325 -28.02 15.27 -2.41
N LYS A 326 -28.96 14.97 -1.50
CA LYS A 326 -28.66 14.48 -0.14
C LYS A 326 -27.86 13.18 -0.31
N ARG A 327 -26.54 13.32 -0.41
CA ARG A 327 -25.64 12.21 -0.70
C ARG A 327 -25.62 11.25 0.48
N ALA A 328 -25.21 10.03 0.18
CA ALA A 328 -25.00 9.01 1.17
C ALA A 328 -24.14 9.56 2.33
N ASP A 329 -24.46 9.11 3.54
CA ASP A 329 -23.75 9.39 4.78
C ASP A 329 -22.22 9.46 4.54
N SER A 330 -21.63 10.66 4.62
CA SER A 330 -20.22 10.90 4.28
C SER A 330 -19.26 10.03 5.10
N GLU A 331 -19.69 9.62 6.30
CA GLU A 331 -18.96 8.65 7.12
C GLU A 331 -18.87 7.28 6.43
N ARG A 332 -19.96 6.79 5.81
CA ARG A 332 -19.96 5.52 5.06
C ARG A 332 -19.06 5.58 3.85
N MET A 333 -19.07 6.70 3.12
CA MET A 333 -18.18 6.86 1.95
C MET A 333 -16.69 6.88 2.36
N HIS A 334 -16.38 7.52 3.48
CA HIS A 334 -15.03 7.47 4.04
C HIS A 334 -14.63 6.05 4.48
N LEU A 335 -15.55 5.31 5.11
CA LEU A 335 -15.30 3.91 5.48
C LEU A 335 -15.04 3.03 4.25
N ILE A 336 -15.81 3.20 3.18
CA ILE A 336 -15.58 2.50 1.90
C ILE A 336 -14.21 2.84 1.36
N TYR A 337 -13.84 4.12 1.34
CA TYR A 337 -12.51 4.55 0.90
C TYR A 337 -11.38 3.92 1.74
N ASP A 338 -11.48 3.92 3.07
CA ASP A 338 -10.47 3.31 3.96
C ASP A 338 -10.33 1.81 3.70
N VAL A 339 -11.45 1.10 3.52
CA VAL A 339 -11.47 -0.34 3.21
C VAL A 339 -10.83 -0.58 1.84
N VAL A 340 -11.15 0.22 0.83
CA VAL A 340 -10.57 0.12 -0.52
C VAL A 340 -9.07 0.38 -0.51
N GLU A 341 -8.60 1.38 0.25
CA GLU A 341 -7.17 1.67 0.39
C GLU A 341 -6.43 0.53 1.11
N PHE A 342 -7.05 -0.05 2.14
CA PHE A 342 -6.52 -1.19 2.85
C PHE A 342 -6.42 -2.43 1.96
N VAL A 343 -7.55 -2.88 1.39
CA VAL A 343 -7.64 -4.06 0.50
C VAL A 343 -6.77 -3.88 -0.74
N GLY A 344 -6.60 -2.63 -1.20
CA GLY A 344 -5.87 -2.31 -2.41
C GLY A 344 -4.43 -2.81 -2.46
N ARG A 345 -3.73 -2.86 -1.31
CA ARG A 345 -2.36 -3.39 -1.21
C ARG A 345 -2.33 -4.94 -1.22
N TRP A 346 -3.33 -5.58 -0.63
CA TRP A 346 -3.45 -7.05 -0.54
C TRP A 346 -3.69 -7.70 -1.90
N SER A 347 -4.23 -6.96 -2.87
CA SER A 347 -4.40 -7.43 -4.25
C SER A 347 -3.09 -7.83 -4.95
N MET A 348 -1.92 -7.43 -4.42
CA MET A 348 -0.61 -7.84 -4.93
C MET A 348 -0.17 -9.25 -4.51
N ILE A 349 -0.90 -9.89 -3.58
CA ILE A 349 -0.57 -11.23 -3.09
C ILE A 349 -0.42 -12.22 -4.24
N ASP A 350 -1.34 -12.23 -5.20
CA ASP A 350 -1.35 -13.24 -6.27
C ASP A 350 -0.13 -13.14 -7.19
N VAL A 351 0.33 -11.91 -7.48
CA VAL A 351 1.55 -11.68 -8.27
C VAL A 351 2.76 -12.29 -7.56
N PHE A 352 2.83 -12.14 -6.23
CA PHE A 352 3.88 -12.74 -5.44
C PHE A 352 3.73 -14.27 -5.31
N VAL A 353 2.50 -14.79 -5.19
CA VAL A 353 2.24 -16.23 -5.19
C VAL A 353 2.78 -16.86 -6.47
N ILE A 354 2.47 -16.29 -7.63
CA ILE A 354 2.96 -16.79 -8.92
C ILE A 354 4.48 -16.75 -9.01
N ALA A 355 5.10 -15.65 -8.59
CA ALA A 355 6.56 -15.51 -8.58
C ALA A 355 7.25 -16.54 -7.65
N VAL A 356 6.63 -16.86 -6.50
CA VAL A 356 7.15 -17.87 -5.57
C VAL A 356 6.94 -19.28 -6.12
N LEU A 357 5.76 -19.58 -6.65
CA LEU A 357 5.47 -20.88 -7.25
C LEU A 357 6.37 -21.21 -8.44
N SER A 358 6.60 -20.24 -9.33
CA SER A 358 7.43 -20.46 -10.52
C SER A 358 8.91 -20.68 -10.20
N THR A 359 9.34 -20.20 -9.03
CA THR A 359 10.72 -20.40 -8.57
C THR A 359 10.85 -21.71 -7.82
N LEU A 360 9.89 -22.04 -6.95
CA LEU A 360 9.91 -23.28 -6.15
C LEU A 360 9.70 -24.54 -6.98
N VAL A 361 8.74 -24.53 -7.91
CA VAL A 361 8.37 -25.72 -8.69
C VAL A 361 9.24 -25.80 -9.93
N ARG A 362 10.50 -26.15 -9.71
CA ARG A 362 11.47 -26.44 -10.76
C ARG A 362 12.12 -27.78 -10.51
N MET A 363 11.52 -28.84 -11.04
CA MET A 363 12.00 -30.21 -10.90
C MET A 363 12.64 -30.76 -12.19
N GLY A 364 13.35 -29.90 -12.92
CA GLY A 364 14.02 -30.29 -14.16
C GLY A 364 13.01 -30.77 -15.21
N GLN A 365 13.14 -31.99 -15.72
CA GLN A 365 12.25 -32.51 -16.77
C GLN A 365 10.91 -33.07 -16.25
N LEU A 366 10.71 -33.16 -14.93
CA LEU A 366 9.51 -33.77 -14.35
C LEU A 366 8.31 -32.81 -14.36
N MET A 367 8.47 -31.64 -13.72
CA MET A 367 7.43 -30.63 -13.64
C MET A 367 8.05 -29.23 -13.40
N ASN A 368 7.69 -28.26 -14.24
CA ASN A 368 8.04 -26.84 -14.07
C ASN A 368 6.80 -25.95 -14.20
N ILE A 369 6.77 -24.86 -13.44
CA ILE A 369 5.72 -23.84 -13.54
C ILE A 369 6.35 -22.52 -13.97
N TYR A 370 5.87 -21.96 -15.07
CA TYR A 370 6.31 -20.66 -15.56
C TYR A 370 5.16 -19.65 -15.42
N PRO A 371 5.45 -18.39 -15.04
CA PRO A 371 4.46 -17.34 -15.20
C PRO A 371 4.17 -17.13 -16.69
N ASP A 372 3.03 -16.54 -17.04
CA ASP A 372 2.72 -16.19 -18.43
C ASP A 372 2.19 -14.75 -18.53
N THR A 373 1.92 -14.26 -19.74
CA THR A 373 1.50 -12.89 -20.05
C THR A 373 0.31 -12.41 -19.22
N GLY A 374 -0.62 -13.31 -18.83
CA GLY A 374 -1.72 -13.00 -17.93
C GLY A 374 -1.25 -12.47 -16.58
N ALA A 375 -0.14 -12.99 -16.03
CA ALA A 375 0.42 -12.54 -14.76
C ALA A 375 0.95 -11.10 -14.82
N VAL A 376 1.60 -10.73 -15.94
CA VAL A 376 2.12 -9.37 -16.15
C VAL A 376 0.97 -8.37 -16.29
N LEU A 377 -0.06 -8.71 -17.08
CA LEU A 377 -1.25 -7.87 -17.23
C LEU A 377 -2.02 -7.74 -15.92
N PHE A 378 -2.14 -8.82 -15.17
CA PHE A 378 -2.76 -8.80 -13.85
C PHE A 378 -2.01 -7.88 -12.88
N ALA A 379 -0.67 -8.00 -12.82
CA ALA A 379 0.15 -7.10 -12.01
C ALA A 379 -0.04 -5.63 -12.41
N LEU A 380 -0.11 -5.33 -13.71
CA LEU A 380 -0.37 -3.98 -14.21
C LEU A 380 -1.73 -3.44 -13.77
N VAL A 381 -2.79 -4.25 -13.81
CA VAL A 381 -4.13 -3.87 -13.31
C VAL A 381 -4.07 -3.53 -11.82
N VAL A 382 -3.40 -4.35 -11.01
CA VAL A 382 -3.30 -4.10 -9.56
C VAL A 382 -2.55 -2.78 -9.27
N ILE A 383 -1.46 -2.52 -9.98
CA ILE A 383 -0.69 -1.27 -9.87
C ILE A 383 -1.52 -0.06 -10.29
N LEU A 384 -2.21 -0.13 -11.44
CA LEU A 384 -3.05 0.96 -11.94
C LEU A 384 -4.22 1.27 -11.00
N THR A 385 -4.87 0.25 -10.42
CA THR A 385 -5.93 0.45 -9.43
C THR A 385 -5.40 1.03 -8.11
N MET A 386 -4.15 0.73 -7.73
CA MET A 386 -3.49 1.35 -6.59
C MET A 386 -3.19 2.84 -6.86
N PHE A 387 -2.69 3.18 -8.05
CA PHE A 387 -2.54 4.58 -8.46
C PHE A 387 -3.89 5.32 -8.56
N ALA A 388 -4.95 4.65 -9.02
CA ALA A 388 -6.30 5.23 -9.06
C ALA A 388 -6.78 5.57 -7.63
N ALA A 389 -6.60 4.66 -6.67
CA ALA A 389 -6.94 4.96 -5.26
C ALA A 389 -6.09 6.10 -4.68
N MET A 390 -4.78 6.12 -4.97
CA MET A 390 -3.88 7.16 -4.50
C MET A 390 -4.16 8.53 -5.09
N THR A 391 -4.68 8.62 -6.32
CA THR A 391 -4.96 9.89 -7.01
C THR A 391 -6.27 10.51 -6.55
N PHE A 392 -7.22 9.69 -6.10
CA PHE A 392 -8.51 10.12 -5.54
C PHE A 392 -8.30 11.02 -4.32
N ASP A 393 -9.06 12.12 -4.26
CA ASP A 393 -9.01 13.06 -3.13
C ASP A 393 -10.22 12.79 -2.23
N PRO A 394 -10.06 12.07 -1.11
CA PRO A 394 -11.18 11.66 -0.25
C PRO A 394 -11.92 12.86 0.36
N ARG A 395 -11.30 14.05 0.40
CA ARG A 395 -11.95 15.28 0.89
C ARG A 395 -13.15 15.70 0.03
N LEU A 396 -13.19 15.30 -1.25
CA LEU A 396 -14.29 15.61 -2.16
C LEU A 396 -15.63 15.01 -1.72
N THR A 397 -15.63 13.89 -0.97
CA THR A 397 -16.86 13.28 -0.43
C THR A 397 -17.45 14.11 0.71
N TRP A 398 -16.66 14.97 1.35
CA TRP A 398 -17.03 15.79 2.50
C TRP A 398 -17.40 17.24 2.16
N ASP A 399 -17.00 17.72 0.97
CA ASP A 399 -17.17 19.12 0.55
C ASP A 399 -18.65 19.50 0.32
N CYS A 400 -19.51 18.53 0.01
CA CYS A 400 -20.91 18.79 -0.32
C CYS A 400 -21.86 18.87 0.88
N GLY A 401 -21.36 18.72 2.11
CA GLY A 401 -22.18 18.64 3.33
C GLY A 401 -22.35 19.93 4.14
N ASN A 402 -21.79 21.07 3.72
CA ASN A 402 -21.55 22.20 4.65
C ASN A 402 -22.23 23.55 4.35
N GLU A 403 -23.25 23.63 3.49
CA GLU A 403 -24.03 24.88 3.36
C GLU A 403 -25.17 25.05 4.38
N THR A 404 -25.54 24.01 5.14
CA THR A 404 -26.51 24.14 6.23
C THR A 404 -25.83 24.52 7.55
N ILE A 405 -25.22 25.71 7.58
CA ILE A 405 -25.10 26.43 8.85
C ILE A 405 -26.53 26.74 9.29
N LYS A 406 -27.04 25.98 10.28
CA LYS A 406 -28.22 26.33 11.06
C LYS A 406 -28.11 27.82 11.39
N LYS A 407 -29.02 28.63 10.83
CA LYS A 407 -29.33 29.96 11.39
C LYS A 407 -29.53 29.73 12.88
N GLU A 408 -28.72 30.38 13.71
CA GLU A 408 -29.01 30.50 15.14
C GLU A 408 -30.47 30.94 15.28
N PRO A 409 -31.28 30.33 16.16
CA PRO A 409 -32.55 30.93 16.49
C PRO A 409 -32.22 32.31 17.05
N LYS A 410 -32.60 33.36 16.31
CA LYS A 410 -32.66 34.71 16.85
C LYS A 410 -33.44 34.58 18.15
N GLY A 411 -32.82 34.95 19.26
CA GLY A 411 -33.53 35.10 20.51
C GLY A 411 -34.67 36.07 20.26
N ASP A 412 -35.92 35.57 20.36
CA ASP A 412 -37.06 36.44 20.56
C ASP A 412 -36.94 36.96 21.98
N GLY A 413 -36.42 38.18 22.09
CA GLY A 413 -36.73 39.03 23.21
C GLY A 413 -38.17 39.51 23.08
N LYS A 414 -39.01 39.13 24.04
CA LYS A 414 -40.02 39.98 24.65
C LYS A 414 -40.43 39.42 26.00
#